data_AF-A0A7V0NDX3-F1
#
_entry.id   AF-A0A7V0NDX3-F1
#
_cell.length_a   1.000
_cell.length_b   1.000
_cell.length_c   1.000
_cell.angle_alpha   90.00
_cell.angle_beta   90.00
_cell.angle_gamma   90.00
#
_symmetry.space_group_name_H-M   'P 1'
#
loop_
_entity.id
_entity.type
_entity.pdbx_description
1 polymer ?
#
loop_
_entity_poly.entity_id
_entity_poly.type
_entity_poly.pdbx_seq_one_letter_code
_entity_poly.pdbx_strand_id
1 'polypeptide(L)' 'FSSEYNSSGYRVVYMEHPDKCTGCAVCANVCPDVALEVYRQEPTKEAA' A
#
# COMPACT_ATOMS: atom_id res chain seq x y z
N PHE A 1 -7.39 5.46 -4.88
CA PHE A 1 -6.43 6.58 -4.93
C PHE A 1 -7.11 7.83 -4.42
N SER A 2 -6.45 8.61 -3.55
CA SER A 2 -7.02 9.79 -2.91
C SER A 2 -7.35 10.88 -3.94
N SER A 3 -8.31 11.76 -3.65
CA SER A 3 -8.47 13.01 -4.39
C SER A 3 -7.34 14.00 -4.16
N GLU A 4 -6.48 13.75 -3.18
CA GLU A 4 -5.31 14.56 -2.85
C GLU A 4 -4.08 14.16 -3.67
N TYR A 5 -3.19 15.14 -3.84
CA TYR A 5 -1.94 15.01 -4.58
C TYR A 5 -0.75 15.34 -3.67
N ASN A 6 0.35 14.62 -3.83
CA ASN A 6 1.62 14.97 -3.18
C ASN A 6 2.30 16.16 -3.89
N SER A 7 3.42 16.63 -3.35
CA SER A 7 4.23 17.72 -3.93
C SER A 7 4.73 17.43 -5.35
N SER A 8 4.84 16.16 -5.71
CA SER A 8 5.25 15.67 -7.02
C SER A 8 4.08 15.54 -8.03
N GLY A 9 2.84 15.85 -7.63
CA GLY A 9 1.65 15.79 -8.49
C GLY A 9 1.03 14.40 -8.67
N TYR A 10 1.38 13.42 -7.83
CA TYR A 10 0.82 12.07 -7.84
C TYR A 10 -0.34 11.96 -6.84
N ARG A 11 -1.39 11.22 -7.20
CA ARG A 11 -2.50 10.94 -6.29
C ARG A 11 -1.99 10.12 -5.10
N VAL A 12 -2.26 10.59 -3.89
CA VAL A 12 -1.81 9.92 -2.67
C VAL A 12 -2.47 8.54 -2.56
N VAL A 13 -1.64 7.54 -2.27
CA VAL A 13 -2.09 6.16 -2.07
C VAL A 13 -2.57 5.96 -0.63
N TYR A 14 -3.66 5.22 -0.48
CA TYR A 14 -4.20 4.79 0.82
C TYR A 14 -4.85 3.41 0.65
N MET A 15 -5.05 2.70 1.76
CA MET A 15 -5.78 1.43 1.75
C MET A 15 -7.28 1.67 1.84
N GLU A 16 -7.97 1.58 0.71
CA GLU A 16 -9.44 1.68 0.66
C GLU A 16 -10.13 0.39 1.12
N HIS A 17 -9.55 -0.76 0.79
CA HIS A 17 -10.02 -2.09 1.18
C HIS A 17 -8.84 -2.91 1.72
N PRO A 18 -8.42 -2.70 2.98
CA PRO A 18 -7.25 -3.37 3.55
C PRO A 18 -7.45 -4.90 3.64
N ASP A 19 -8.69 -5.37 3.79
CA ASP A 19 -9.09 -6.78 3.80
C ASP A 19 -8.79 -7.50 2.48
N LYS A 20 -8.69 -6.75 1.37
CA LYS A 20 -8.37 -7.27 0.03
C LYS A 20 -6.89 -7.16 -0.33
N CYS A 21 -6.06 -6.66 0.58
CA CYS A 21 -4.64 -6.52 0.32
C CYS A 21 -3.98 -7.90 0.17
N THR A 22 -3.32 -8.14 -0.96
CA THR A 22 -2.61 -9.40 -1.24
C THR A 22 -1.12 -9.34 -0.91
N GLY A 23 -0.61 -8.19 -0.48
CA GLY A 23 0.82 -7.98 -0.24
C GLY A 23 1.67 -7.91 -1.50
N CYS A 24 1.10 -7.58 -2.68
CA CYS A 24 1.81 -7.56 -3.96
C CYS A 24 2.88 -6.45 -4.12
N ALA A 25 2.95 -5.50 -3.20
CA ALA A 25 3.90 -4.38 -3.18
C ALA A 25 3.87 -3.42 -4.39
N VAL A 26 2.84 -3.48 -5.26
CA VAL A 26 2.73 -2.55 -6.40
C VAL A 26 2.60 -1.09 -5.96
N CYS A 27 1.86 -0.83 -4.88
CA CYS A 27 1.74 0.51 -4.31
C CYS A 27 3.09 1.10 -3.86
N ALA A 28 4.00 0.28 -3.33
CA ALA A 28 5.32 0.72 -2.89
C ALA A 28 6.21 1.05 -4.09
N ASN A 29 6.19 0.20 -5.12
CA ASN A 29 7.00 0.37 -6.32
C ASN A 29 6.60 1.59 -7.17
N VAL A 30 5.30 1.93 -7.19
CA VAL A 30 4.81 3.09 -7.96
C VAL A 30 4.95 4.41 -7.20
N CYS A 31 5.24 4.37 -5.89
CA CYS A 31 5.36 5.57 -5.09
C CYS A 31 6.66 6.32 -5.44
N PRO A 32 6.58 7.55 -5.99
CA PRO A 32 7.78 8.30 -6.36
C PRO A 32 8.59 8.77 -5.14
N ASP A 33 7.92 8.91 -3.99
CA ASP A 33 8.52 9.45 -2.77
C ASP A 33 9.05 8.34 -1.84
N VAL A 34 8.87 7.06 -2.24
CA VAL A 34 9.22 5.89 -1.41
C VAL A 34 8.62 5.99 0.00
N ALA A 35 7.39 6.50 0.08
CA ALA A 35 6.75 6.85 1.35
C ALA A 35 6.10 5.66 2.09
N LEU A 36 6.21 4.44 1.55
CA LEU A 36 5.59 3.26 2.13
C LEU A 36 6.43 1.99 1.95
N GLU A 37 6.28 1.10 2.92
CA GLU A 37 6.97 -0.18 2.99
C GLU A 37 5.96 -1.32 3.10
N VAL A 38 6.23 -2.44 2.44
CA VAL A 38 5.36 -3.62 2.44
C VAL A 38 6.13 -4.80 3.02
N TYR A 39 5.59 -5.37 4.10
CA TYR A 39 6.21 -6.47 4.85
C TYR A 39 5.41 -7.75 4.67
N ARG A 40 6.11 -8.89 4.67
CA ARG A 40 5.46 -10.21 4.76
C ARG A 40 5.00 -10.42 6.19
N GLN A 41 3.70 -10.59 6.39
CA GLN A 41 3.15 -10.96 7.69
C GLN A 41 3.48 -12.43 7.98
N GLU A 42 3.87 -12.73 9.21
CA GLU A 42 3.96 -14.13 9.66
C GLU A 42 2.55 -14.73 9.66
N PRO A 43 2.36 -15.98 9.20
CA PRO A 43 1.06 -16.62 9.23
C PRO A 43 0.57 -16.71 10.67
N THR A 44 -0.52 -16.01 10.99
CA THR A 44 -1.19 -16.14 12.28
C THR A 44 -2.01 -17.43 12.31
N LYS A 45 -2.17 -18.01 13.51
CA LYS A 45 -2.86 -19.30 13.74
C LYS A 45 -4.34 -19.32 13.30
N GLU A 46 -4.89 -18.20 12.88
CA GLU A 46 -6.28 -18.03 12.42
C GLU A 46 -6.44 -18.24 10.90
N ALA A 47 -5.35 -18.22 10.14
CA ALA A 47 -5.35 -18.38 8.69
C ALA A 47 -4.98 -19.82 8.22
N ALA A 48 -4.87 -20.77 9.15
CA ALA A 48 -4.45 -22.16 8.91
C ALA A 48 -5.61 -23.16 9.09
#